data_AF-A0A3N5JD72-F1
#
_entry.id   AF-A0A3N5JD72-F1
#
_cell.length_a   1.000
_cell.length_b   1.000
_cell.length_c   1.000
_cell.angle_alpha   90.00
_cell.angle_beta   90.00
_cell.angle_gamma   90.00
#
_symmetry.space_group_name_H-M   'P 1'
#
loop_
_entity.id
_entity.type
_entity.pdbx_description
1 polymer ?
#
loop_
_entity_poly.entity_id
_entity_poly.type
_entity_poly.pdbx_seq_one_letter_code
_entity_poly.pdbx_strand_id
1 'polypeptide(L)'
;MRREVHTMNGKVLIKKSLLMVAAVSAMAIPLFASATVASDVERSTTIFYDRSAHGAANGPEALYERLKTTSRKMCGSDDLLVTGSIRRVAGNEACYEGTLDAAVRRLDDPAVTALHRSEFAAL
;
A
#
# COMPACT_ATOMS: atom_id res chain seq x y z
N MET A 1 -79.43 30.21 0.41
CA MET A 1 -78.84 29.98 1.75
C MET A 1 -77.58 29.14 1.61
N ARG A 2 -76.52 29.48 2.37
CA ARG A 2 -75.26 28.76 2.63
C ARG A 2 -74.17 28.66 1.53
N ARG A 3 -73.18 29.56 1.69
CA ARG A 3 -71.71 29.34 1.74
C ARG A 3 -71.35 27.94 2.29
N GLU A 4 -70.24 27.28 2.02
CA GLU A 4 -68.96 27.51 1.33
C GLU A 4 -68.24 26.15 1.42
N VAL A 5 -67.41 25.75 0.44
CA VAL A 5 -66.04 25.28 0.73
C VAL A 5 -65.16 25.59 -0.48
N HIS A 6 -64.18 26.44 -0.17
CA HIS A 6 -62.94 26.81 -0.86
C HIS A 6 -62.27 25.71 -1.71
N THR A 7 -61.93 26.03 -2.97
CA THR A 7 -60.60 26.51 -3.46
C THR A 7 -59.74 25.34 -3.95
N MET A 8 -59.84 24.99 -5.23
CA MET A 8 -59.08 25.53 -6.38
C MET A 8 -57.62 25.05 -6.45
N ASN A 9 -57.35 24.25 -7.49
CA ASN A 9 -56.25 24.32 -8.47
C ASN A 9 -55.82 22.90 -8.84
N GLY A 10 -55.76 22.47 -10.10
CA GLY A 10 -55.66 23.26 -11.32
C GLY A 10 -54.69 22.55 -12.25
N LYS A 11 -55.22 21.54 -12.96
CA LYS A 11 -54.94 21.09 -14.32
C LYS A 11 -53.58 21.44 -14.93
N VAL A 12 -52.85 20.44 -15.43
CA VAL A 12 -52.15 20.56 -16.73
C VAL A 12 -52.27 19.26 -17.53
N LEU A 13 -53.27 19.24 -18.41
CA LEU A 13 -53.31 18.48 -19.65
C LEU A 13 -52.25 19.07 -20.60
N ILE A 14 -51.55 18.29 -21.45
CA ILE A 14 -51.20 18.64 -22.85
C ILE A 14 -50.27 17.59 -23.52
N LYS A 15 -50.90 16.88 -24.47
CA LYS A 15 -50.49 16.56 -25.86
C LYS A 15 -49.26 15.68 -26.13
N LYS A 16 -49.57 14.52 -26.75
CA LYS A 16 -48.75 13.79 -27.74
C LYS A 16 -48.05 14.77 -28.69
N SER A 17 -46.73 14.76 -28.72
CA SER A 17 -45.97 15.30 -29.84
C SER A 17 -44.72 14.44 -30.06
N LEU A 18 -44.65 13.83 -31.24
CA LEU A 18 -43.48 13.11 -31.74
C LEU A 18 -42.29 14.05 -31.81
N LEU A 19 -41.15 13.65 -31.26
CA LEU A 19 -39.85 14.19 -31.62
C LEU A 19 -38.86 13.02 -31.73
N MET A 20 -38.55 12.67 -32.98
CA MET A 20 -37.38 11.90 -33.39
C MET A 20 -36.12 12.57 -32.84
N VAL A 21 -35.35 11.86 -32.02
CA VAL A 21 -33.99 12.25 -31.64
C VAL A 21 -33.05 11.24 -32.27
N ALA A 22 -32.27 11.68 -33.26
CA ALA A 22 -31.16 10.93 -33.83
C ALA A 22 -30.09 10.75 -32.73
N ALA A 23 -30.02 9.56 -32.15
CA ALA A 23 -28.99 9.20 -31.19
C ALA A 23 -27.66 9.00 -31.94
N VAL A 24 -26.81 10.03 -31.92
CA VAL A 24 -25.39 9.86 -32.25
C VAL A 24 -24.77 9.10 -31.08
N SER A 25 -24.67 7.78 -31.21
CA SER A 25 -23.94 6.94 -30.26
C SER A 25 -22.45 7.25 -30.39
N ALA A 26 -21.98 8.21 -29.60
CA ALA A 26 -20.55 8.40 -29.39
C ALA A 26 -20.00 7.08 -28.82
N MET A 27 -19.14 6.41 -29.59
CA MET A 27 -18.45 5.21 -29.16
C MET A 27 -17.57 5.58 -27.97
N ALA A 28 -18.03 5.25 -26.76
CA ALA A 28 -17.18 5.30 -25.57
C ALA A 28 -16.13 4.20 -25.74
N ILE A 29 -14.91 4.57 -26.15
CA ILE A 29 -13.77 3.66 -26.17
C ILE A 29 -13.45 3.35 -24.70
N PRO A 30 -13.60 2.09 -24.23
CA PRO A 30 -13.09 1.72 -22.93
C PRO A 30 -11.57 1.84 -23.03
N LEU A 31 -10.99 2.84 -22.38
CA LEU A 31 -9.57 2.88 -22.10
C LEU A 31 -9.31 1.73 -21.13
N PHE A 32 -9.00 0.55 -21.66
CA PHE A 32 -8.43 -0.53 -20.86
C PHE A 32 -7.04 -0.06 -20.40
N ALA A 33 -7.02 0.63 -19.26
CA ALA A 33 -5.81 0.85 -18.51
C ALA A 33 -5.35 -0.51 -18.00
N SER A 34 -4.50 -1.18 -18.77
CA SER A 34 -3.77 -2.35 -18.32
C SER A 34 -2.80 -1.89 -17.23
N ALA A 35 -3.28 -1.84 -15.98
CA ALA A 35 -2.40 -1.81 -14.83
C ALA A 35 -1.65 -3.14 -14.84
N THR A 36 -0.46 -3.15 -15.43
CA THR A 36 0.53 -4.20 -15.23
C THR A 36 0.79 -4.25 -13.73
N VAL A 37 0.08 -5.15 -13.03
CA VAL A 37 0.50 -5.64 -11.73
C VAL A 37 1.88 -6.20 -11.94
N ALA A 38 2.90 -5.44 -11.53
CA ALA A 38 4.25 -5.95 -11.45
C ALA A 38 4.15 -7.21 -10.61
N SER A 39 4.36 -8.38 -11.23
CA SER A 39 4.37 -9.65 -10.54
C SER A 39 5.28 -9.48 -9.33
N ASP A 40 4.75 -9.79 -8.14
CA ASP A 40 5.53 -9.90 -6.91
C ASP A 40 6.68 -10.88 -7.16
N VAL A 41 7.79 -10.37 -7.68
CA VAL A 41 9.02 -11.13 -7.79
C VAL A 41 9.43 -11.38 -6.36
N GLU A 42 9.27 -12.62 -5.90
CA GLU A 42 9.69 -13.04 -4.57
C GLU A 42 11.21 -12.86 -4.48
N ARG A 43 11.60 -11.68 -4.01
CA ARG A 43 13.00 -11.30 -3.85
C ARG A 43 13.45 -11.95 -2.55
N SER A 44 14.40 -12.88 -2.65
CA SER A 44 15.04 -13.50 -1.50
C SER A 44 16.54 -13.19 -1.51
N THR A 45 17.13 -13.13 -0.33
CA THR A 45 18.58 -12.96 -0.14
C THR A 45 19.01 -13.79 1.05
N THR A 46 20.22 -14.36 0.97
CA THR A 46 20.76 -15.24 2.00
C THR A 46 21.93 -14.55 2.67
N ILE A 47 21.92 -14.51 4.01
CA ILE A 47 23.03 -14.02 4.83
C ILE A 47 23.66 -15.23 5.51
N PHE A 48 24.91 -15.50 5.18
CA PHE A 48 25.70 -16.52 5.86
C PHE A 48 26.32 -15.90 7.12
N TYR A 49 26.13 -16.56 8.25
CA TYR A 49 26.74 -16.17 9.51
C TYR A 49 27.20 -17.42 10.26
N ASP A 50 28.30 -17.31 10.99
CA ASP A 50 28.80 -18.37 11.84
C ASP A 50 28.52 -17.98 13.31
N ARG A 51 27.67 -18.76 13.98
CA ARG A 51 27.28 -18.52 15.38
C ARG A 51 28.44 -18.80 16.36
N SER A 52 29.40 -19.65 15.99
CA SER A 52 30.55 -20.02 16.81
C SER A 52 31.74 -19.06 16.65
N ALA A 53 31.75 -18.28 15.58
CA ALA A 53 32.75 -17.25 15.34
C ALA A 53 32.50 -16.03 16.25
N HIS A 54 33.09 -16.05 17.44
CA HIS A 54 33.08 -14.91 18.34
C HIS A 54 34.02 -13.81 17.82
N GLY A 55 33.48 -12.66 17.43
CA GLY A 55 34.25 -11.49 17.01
C GLY A 55 33.35 -10.32 16.63
N ALA A 56 33.86 -9.09 16.66
CA ALA A 56 33.07 -7.87 16.42
C ALA A 56 32.32 -7.90 15.07
N ALA A 57 32.91 -8.53 14.05
CA ALA A 57 32.29 -8.68 12.73
C ALA A 57 31.19 -9.75 12.66
N ASN A 58 31.03 -10.60 13.67
CA ASN A 58 30.04 -11.68 13.74
C ASN A 58 29.20 -11.64 15.02
N GLY A 59 29.32 -10.56 15.80
CA GLY A 59 28.52 -10.34 17.00
C GLY A 59 27.05 -10.03 16.66
N PRO A 60 26.14 -10.12 17.65
CA PRO A 60 24.71 -9.86 17.47
C PRO A 60 24.41 -8.50 16.84
N GLU A 61 25.14 -7.45 17.21
CA GLU A 61 24.99 -6.09 16.70
C GLU A 61 25.33 -6.01 15.21
N ALA A 62 26.49 -6.56 14.82
CA ALA A 62 26.93 -6.58 13.43
C ALA A 62 26.02 -7.46 12.55
N LEU A 63 25.47 -8.54 13.11
CA LEU A 63 24.47 -9.36 12.43
C LEU A 63 23.16 -8.61 12.25
N TYR A 64 22.66 -7.94 13.30
CA TYR A 64 21.43 -7.15 13.24
C TYR A 64 21.54 -5.99 12.24
N GLU A 65 22.66 -5.27 12.21
CA GLU A 65 22.89 -4.20 11.22
C GLU A 65 22.96 -4.73 9.77
N ARG A 66 23.48 -5.95 9.56
CA ARG A 66 23.40 -6.60 8.25
C ARG A 66 21.97 -6.97 7.88
N LEU A 67 21.16 -7.44 8.83
CA LEU A 67 19.73 -7.69 8.58
C LEU A 67 19.00 -6.40 8.19
N LYS A 68 19.23 -5.29 8.90
CA LYS A 68 18.64 -3.97 8.60
C LYS A 68 19.04 -3.51 7.20
N THR A 69 20.34 -3.46 6.93
CA THR A 69 20.87 -3.02 5.64
C THR A 69 20.33 -3.86 4.48
N THR A 70 20.27 -5.17 4.68
CA THR A 70 19.81 -6.10 3.64
C THR A 70 18.31 -5.99 3.41
N SER A 71 17.51 -5.91 4.46
CA SER A 71 16.06 -5.69 4.37
C SER A 71 15.75 -4.37 3.64
N ARG A 72 16.49 -3.31 3.96
CA ARG A 72 16.35 -2.01 3.29
C ARG A 72 16.70 -2.10 1.79
N LYS A 73 17.78 -2.78 1.44
CA LYS A 73 18.16 -3.01 0.03
C LYS A 73 17.09 -3.79 -0.75
N MET A 74 16.40 -4.73 -0.11
CA MET A 74 15.33 -5.50 -0.75
C MET A 74 14.09 -4.64 -1.02
N CYS A 75 13.70 -3.82 -0.04
CA CYS A 75 12.47 -3.05 -0.04
C CYS A 75 12.58 -1.67 -0.72
N GLY A 76 13.79 -1.14 -0.86
CA GLY A 76 14.04 0.18 -1.44
C GLY A 76 14.12 1.29 -0.40
N SER A 77 14.26 2.53 -0.89
CA SER A 77 14.49 3.71 -0.05
C SER A 77 13.21 4.21 0.60
N ASP A 78 13.32 4.70 1.83
CA ASP A 78 12.33 5.47 2.58
C ASP A 78 12.40 6.99 2.30
N ASP A 79 13.38 7.44 1.52
CA ASP A 79 13.57 8.85 1.18
C ASP A 79 12.57 9.28 0.08
N LEU A 80 11.81 10.35 0.36
CA LEU A 80 10.82 10.90 -0.58
C LEU A 80 11.46 11.46 -1.85
N LEU A 81 12.65 12.04 -1.77
CA LEU A 81 13.38 12.59 -2.92
C LEU A 81 13.90 11.47 -3.83
N VAL A 82 14.26 10.32 -3.26
CA VAL A 82 14.70 9.13 -4.03
C VAL A 82 13.49 8.41 -4.66
N THR A 83 12.42 8.25 -3.90
CA THR A 83 11.23 7.48 -4.34
C THR A 83 10.26 8.27 -5.20
N GLY A 84 10.21 9.60 -5.03
CA GLY A 84 9.28 10.52 -5.70
C GLY A 84 7.82 10.34 -5.32
N SER A 85 7.49 9.56 -4.28
CA SER A 85 6.11 9.24 -3.93
C SER A 85 5.94 8.84 -2.46
N ILE A 86 5.11 9.60 -1.72
CA ILE A 86 4.77 9.31 -0.32
C ILE A 86 4.16 7.91 -0.17
N ARG A 87 3.30 7.50 -1.11
CA ARG A 87 2.71 6.15 -1.10
C ARG A 87 3.80 5.07 -1.23
N ARG A 88 4.81 5.28 -2.05
CA ARG A 88 5.93 4.34 -2.19
C ARG A 88 6.82 4.33 -0.95
N VAL A 89 7.09 5.49 -0.33
CA VAL A 89 7.81 5.55 0.95
C VAL A 89 7.10 4.69 2.00
N ALA A 90 5.80 4.89 2.19
CA ALA A 90 5.02 4.09 3.15
C ALA A 90 5.03 2.59 2.82
N GLY A 91 4.93 2.23 1.53
CA GLY A 91 5.04 0.85 1.08
C GLY A 91 6.43 0.23 1.31
N ASN A 92 7.49 0.98 1.05
CA ASN A 92 8.87 0.54 1.27
C ASN A 92 9.17 0.39 2.77
N GLU A 93 8.61 1.24 3.61
CA GLU A 93 8.77 1.14 5.07
C GLU A 93 8.04 -0.08 5.63
N ALA A 94 6.77 -0.29 5.26
CA ALA A 94 6.04 -1.49 5.66
C ALA A 94 6.73 -2.78 5.18
N CYS A 95 7.31 -2.77 3.97
CA CYS A 95 8.14 -3.86 3.48
C CYS A 95 9.37 -4.08 4.36
N TYR A 96 10.09 -3.01 4.71
CA TYR A 96 11.31 -3.09 5.52
C TYR A 96 11.02 -3.68 6.89
N GLU A 97 10.01 -3.15 7.60
CA GLU A 97 9.63 -3.63 8.93
C GLU A 97 9.24 -5.11 8.90
N GLY A 98 8.38 -5.49 7.96
CA GLY A 98 7.95 -6.89 7.82
C GLY A 98 9.09 -7.83 7.43
N THR A 99 10.00 -7.39 6.57
CA THR A 99 11.17 -8.19 6.17
C THR A 99 12.16 -8.36 7.32
N LEU A 100 12.40 -7.29 8.09
CA LEU A 100 13.31 -7.32 9.23
C LEU A 100 12.75 -8.18 10.36
N ASP A 101 11.47 -8.03 10.74
CA ASP A 101 10.82 -8.88 11.74
C ASP A 101 10.90 -10.35 11.34
N ALA A 102 10.54 -10.66 10.08
CA ALA A 102 10.59 -12.02 9.60
C ALA A 102 12.02 -12.59 9.57
N ALA A 103 13.03 -11.78 9.27
CA ALA A 103 14.43 -12.21 9.32
C ALA A 103 14.90 -12.48 10.75
N VAL A 104 14.61 -11.58 11.70
CA VAL A 104 14.95 -11.75 13.11
C VAL A 104 14.28 -12.99 13.70
N ARG A 105 12.99 -13.19 13.41
CA ARG A 105 12.24 -14.38 13.86
C ARG A 105 12.78 -15.68 13.28
N ARG A 106 13.20 -15.70 12.02
CA ARG A 106 13.81 -16.88 11.39
C ARG A 106 15.20 -17.18 11.92
N LEU A 107 15.96 -16.14 12.27
CA LEU A 107 17.28 -16.28 12.86
C LEU A 107 17.23 -16.93 14.26
N ASP A 108 16.16 -16.65 15.02
CA ASP A 108 15.90 -17.21 16.36
C ASP A 108 17.12 -17.09 17.28
N ASP A 109 17.75 -15.90 17.27
CA ASP A 109 18.87 -15.56 18.13
C ASP A 109 18.40 -14.59 19.23
N PRO A 110 18.57 -14.92 20.52
CA PRO A 110 18.01 -14.13 21.61
C PRO A 110 18.67 -12.75 21.73
N ALA A 111 19.96 -12.63 21.40
CA ALA A 111 20.66 -11.35 21.47
C ALA A 111 20.20 -10.42 20.35
N VAL A 112 20.08 -10.93 19.12
CA VAL A 112 19.53 -10.16 17.99
C VAL A 112 18.07 -9.79 18.22
N THR A 113 17.27 -10.70 18.78
CA THR A 113 15.87 -10.43 19.13
C THR A 113 15.75 -9.32 20.19
N ALA A 114 16.66 -9.29 21.17
CA ALA A 114 16.68 -8.23 22.17
C ALA A 114 17.02 -6.87 21.56
N LEU A 115 18.02 -6.81 20.67
CA LEU A 115 18.35 -5.60 19.91
C LEU A 115 17.15 -5.10 19.12
N HIS A 116 16.48 -6.00 18.40
CA HIS A 116 15.27 -5.68 17.65
C HIS A 116 14.20 -5.07 18.55
N ARG A 117 13.82 -5.73 19.65
CA ARG A 117 12.80 -5.20 20.57
C ARG A 117 13.18 -3.84 21.17
N SER A 118 14.46 -3.62 21.46
CA SER A 118 14.92 -2.36 22.05
C SER A 118 14.77 -1.17 21.08
N GLU A 119 14.93 -1.39 19.77
CA GLU A 119 14.78 -0.34 18.76
C GLU A 119 13.30 0.03 18.56
N PHE A 120 12.39 -0.95 18.57
CA PHE A 120 10.95 -0.70 18.45
C PHE A 120 10.33 -0.10 19.71
N ALA A 121 10.91 -0.36 20.89
CA ALA A 121 10.46 0.26 22.13
C ALA A 121 10.90 1.74 22.28
N ALA A 122 11.79 2.21 21.41
CA ALA A 122 12.33 3.58 21.41
C ALA A 122 11.61 4.53 20.44
N LEU A 123 10.67 4.02 19.65
CA LEU A 123 9.82 4.76 18.69
C LEU A 123 8.46 5.07 19.29
#